data_AF-A0A6I1VZ41-F1
#
_entry.id   AF-A0A6I1VZ41-F1
#
_cell.length_a   1.000
_cell.length_b   1.000
_cell.length_c   1.000
_cell.angle_alpha   90.00
_cell.angle_beta   90.00
_cell.angle_gamma   90.00
#
_symmetry.space_group_name_H-M   'P 1'
#
loop_
_entity.id
_entity.type
_entity.pdbx_description
1 polymer ?
#
loop_
_entity_poly.entity_id
_entity_poly.type
_entity_poly.pdbx_seq_one_letter_code
_entity_poly.pdbx_strand_id
1 'polypeptide(L)'
;VLSNNIANADTPNFKARDLDFPALLASQSKQMTDAQFSLQTTNLKHIAGNGSAAEIDERALLYRIPNQPSLDQNTVDQQVELAKYTENEIHFEAAFTRLNGSFKGLIKALRGE
;
A
#
# COMPACT_ATOMS: atom_id res chain seq x y z
N VAL A 1 6.96 2.48 1.89
CA VAL A 1 8.10 1.53 1.84
C VAL A 1 9.17 2.00 0.87
N LEU A 2 8.92 2.02 -0.45
CA LEU A 2 9.93 2.44 -1.45
C LEU A 2 10.53 3.83 -1.17
N SER A 3 9.70 4.84 -0.87
CA SER A 3 10.20 6.18 -0.53
C SER A 3 11.07 6.21 0.73
N ASN A 4 10.81 5.32 1.69
CA ASN A 4 11.62 5.19 2.90
C ASN A 4 12.96 4.51 2.59
N ASN A 5 12.98 3.51 1.70
CA ASN A 5 14.22 2.91 1.22
C ASN A 5 15.07 3.95 0.46
N ILE A 6 14.48 4.72 -0.47
CA ILE A 6 15.17 5.75 -1.25
C ILE A 6 15.78 6.82 -0.33
N ALA A 7 15.03 7.31 0.66
CA ALA A 7 15.53 8.31 1.59
C ALA A 7 16.72 7.82 2.44
N ASN A 8 16.85 6.51 2.63
CA ASN A 8 17.88 5.87 3.42
C ASN A 8 18.96 5.17 2.57
N ALA A 9 19.02 5.45 1.26
CA ALA A 9 20.01 4.88 0.35
C ALA A 9 21.46 5.23 0.73
N ASP A 10 21.67 6.37 1.41
CA ASP A 10 23.00 6.80 1.88
C ASP A 10 23.19 6.61 3.40
N THR A 11 22.31 5.82 4.04
CA THR A 11 22.43 5.54 5.49
C THR A 11 23.14 4.20 5.75
N PRO A 12 24.27 4.21 6.47
CA PRO A 12 24.99 2.99 6.79
C PRO A 12 24.13 1.97 7.54
N ASN A 13 24.36 0.68 7.30
CA ASN A 13 23.64 -0.45 7.91
C ASN A 13 22.13 -0.55 7.62
N PHE A 14 21.56 0.29 6.74
CA PHE A 14 20.13 0.26 6.48
C PHE A 14 19.68 -1.00 5.73
N LYS A 15 18.53 -1.54 6.12
CA LYS A 15 17.96 -2.79 5.58
C LYS A 15 16.69 -2.49 4.78
N ALA A 16 16.77 -2.67 3.46
CA ALA A 16 15.65 -2.43 2.56
C ALA A 16 14.49 -3.37 2.89
N ARG A 17 13.29 -2.79 2.97
CA ARG A 17 12.05 -3.53 3.23
C ARG A 17 11.19 -3.54 1.97
N ASP A 18 10.37 -4.57 1.86
CA ASP A 18 9.37 -4.71 0.81
C ASP A 18 8.12 -5.37 1.36
N LEU A 19 7.04 -5.39 0.57
CA LEU A 19 5.79 -6.06 0.92
C LEU A 19 5.29 -6.91 -0.26
N ASP A 20 4.64 -8.03 0.06
CA ASP A 20 3.91 -8.84 -0.92
C ASP A 20 2.49 -8.28 -1.05
N PHE A 21 2.32 -7.28 -1.93
CA PHE A 21 1.04 -6.61 -2.10
C PHE A 21 -0.10 -7.57 -2.49
N PRO A 22 0.08 -8.53 -3.43
CA PRO A 22 -0.94 -9.54 -3.72
C PRO A 22 -1.39 -10.34 -2.48
N ALA A 23 -0.44 -10.82 -1.66
CA ALA A 23 -0.77 -11.55 -0.45
C ALA A 23 -1.52 -10.68 0.57
N LEU A 24 -1.12 -9.41 0.72
CA LEU A 24 -1.76 -8.46 1.61
C LEU A 24 -3.16 -8.05 1.14
N LEU A 25 -3.34 -7.86 -0.16
CA LEU A 25 -4.63 -7.54 -0.74
C LEU A 25 -5.60 -8.73 -0.57
N ALA A 26 -5.11 -9.96 -0.75
CA ALA A 26 -5.89 -11.16 -0.49
C ALA A 26 -6.26 -11.32 0.99
N SER A 27 -5.35 -11.02 1.92
CA SER A 27 -5.65 -11.06 3.36
C SER A 27 -6.63 -9.97 3.77
N GLN A 28 -6.46 -8.74 3.26
CA GLN A 28 -7.38 -7.61 3.50
C GLN A 28 -8.77 -7.88 2.89
N SER A 29 -8.83 -8.42 1.68
CA SER A 29 -10.11 -8.77 1.05
C SER A 29 -10.85 -9.84 1.83
N LYS A 30 -10.14 -10.86 2.35
CA LYS A 30 -10.73 -11.87 3.26
C LYS A 30 -11.19 -11.24 4.57
N GLN A 31 -10.39 -10.34 5.15
CA GLN A 31 -10.79 -9.57 6.31
C GLN A 31 -12.01 -8.68 6.04
N MET A 32 -12.16 -8.07 4.86
CA MET A 32 -13.37 -7.31 4.51
C MET A 32 -14.61 -8.19 4.39
N THR A 33 -14.46 -9.44 3.93
CA THR A 33 -15.57 -10.40 3.88
C THR A 33 -15.92 -10.99 5.25
N ASP A 34 -14.94 -11.15 6.15
CA ASP A 34 -15.13 -11.63 7.52
C ASP A 34 -15.40 -10.50 8.54
N ALA A 35 -15.07 -9.24 8.21
CA ALA A 35 -15.33 -8.06 9.03
C ALA A 35 -16.81 -7.67 8.88
N GLN A 36 -17.60 -8.39 9.65
CA GLN A 36 -18.95 -8.03 10.02
C GLN A 36 -19.04 -6.53 10.37
N PHE A 37 -19.71 -5.78 9.49
CA PHE A 37 -20.50 -4.57 9.74
C PHE A 37 -20.24 -3.84 11.08
N SER A 38 -19.65 -2.66 10.97
CA SER A 38 -19.40 -1.71 12.06
C SER A 38 -20.64 -1.46 12.95
N LEU A 39 -20.43 -1.53 14.27
CA LEU A 39 -21.45 -1.48 15.32
C LEU A 39 -22.08 -0.09 15.47
N GLN A 40 -23.41 -0.03 15.60
CA GLN A 40 -24.11 1.18 16.03
C GLN A 40 -23.70 1.54 17.46
N THR A 41 -23.12 2.73 17.66
CA THR A 41 -22.78 3.23 18.99
C THR A 41 -23.96 4.01 19.56
N THR A 42 -24.59 3.48 20.61
CA THR A 42 -25.80 4.06 21.22
C THR A 42 -25.51 5.03 22.36
N ASN A 43 -24.24 5.16 22.79
CA ASN A 43 -23.83 6.00 23.91
C ASN A 43 -22.49 6.68 23.63
N LEU A 44 -22.33 7.91 24.15
CA LEU A 44 -21.15 8.76 23.98
C LEU A 44 -19.85 8.20 24.60
N LYS A 45 -19.94 7.21 25.49
CA LYS A 45 -18.75 6.51 26.04
C LYS A 45 -18.37 5.25 25.27
N HIS A 46 -19.05 4.92 24.17
CA HIS A 46 -18.70 3.77 23.35
C HIS A 46 -17.47 4.07 22.48
N ILE A 47 -16.52 3.14 22.49
CA ILE A 47 -15.37 3.13 21.57
C ILE A 47 -15.91 2.76 20.19
N ALA A 48 -15.66 3.62 19.20
CA ALA A 48 -16.11 3.40 17.82
C ALA A 48 -15.51 2.09 17.26
N GLY A 49 -16.26 1.38 16.41
CA GLY A 49 -15.82 0.12 15.81
C GLY A 49 -14.48 0.28 15.11
N ASN A 50 -13.43 -0.21 15.76
CA ASN A 50 -12.05 -0.15 15.28
C ASN A 50 -11.89 -1.07 14.06
N GLY A 51 -12.18 -0.54 12.88
CA GLY A 51 -11.40 -0.89 11.70
C GLY A 51 -10.21 0.05 11.67
N SER A 52 -9.05 -0.39 12.17
CA SER A 52 -7.77 0.30 11.95
C SER A 52 -7.39 0.20 10.47
N ALA A 53 -8.21 0.78 9.59
CA ALA A 53 -8.04 0.78 8.15
C ALA A 53 -7.09 1.92 7.78
N ALA A 54 -5.81 1.82 8.15
CA ALA A 54 -4.77 2.70 7.60
C ALA A 54 -3.34 2.32 8.00
N GLU A 55 -3.12 1.52 9.04
CA GLU A 55 -1.76 1.10 9.35
C GLU A 55 -1.44 -0.13 8.53
N ILE A 56 -0.52 0.02 7.56
CA ILE A 56 0.20 -1.13 7.02
C ILE A 56 0.84 -1.79 8.23
N ASP A 57 0.31 -2.94 8.63
CA ASP A 57 0.85 -3.72 9.74
C ASP A 57 2.35 -3.83 9.54
N GLU A 58 3.17 -3.31 10.46
CA GLU A 58 4.63 -3.37 10.32
C GLU A 58 5.12 -4.82 10.20
N ARG A 59 4.30 -5.80 10.63
CA ARG A 59 4.53 -7.23 10.48
C ARG A 59 4.39 -7.74 9.05
N ALA A 60 3.74 -6.97 8.17
CA ALA A 60 3.61 -7.26 6.75
C ALA A 60 4.86 -6.87 5.94
N LEU A 61 5.78 -6.11 6.54
CA LEU A 61 7.01 -5.70 5.88
C LEU A 61 8.05 -6.81 6.02
N LEU A 62 8.58 -7.27 4.88
CA LEU A 62 9.64 -8.26 4.82
C LEU A 62 10.97 -7.59 4.44
N TYR A 63 12.08 -8.12 4.95
CA TYR A 63 13.39 -7.71 4.47
C TYR A 63 13.69 -8.36 3.12
N ARG A 64 14.29 -7.58 2.21
CA ARG A 64 14.70 -8.09 0.91
C ARG A 64 16.07 -8.74 0.99
N ILE A 65 16.29 -9.81 0.23
CA ILE A 65 17.63 -10.34 -0.02
C ILE A 65 18.36 -9.36 -0.96
N PRO A 66 19.51 -8.78 -0.55
CA PRO A 66 20.24 -7.83 -1.38
C PRO A 66 20.89 -8.55 -2.57
N ASN A 67 20.69 -8.00 -3.76
CA ASN A 67 21.36 -8.50 -4.98
C ASN A 67 22.78 -7.96 -5.10
N GLN A 68 23.04 -6.77 -4.54
CA GLN A 68 24.34 -6.11 -4.51
C GLN A 68 24.59 -5.55 -3.10
N PRO A 69 25.33 -6.27 -2.23
CA PRO A 69 25.65 -5.77 -0.91
C PRO A 69 26.65 -4.61 -1.01
N SER A 70 26.34 -3.49 -0.37
CA SER A 70 27.26 -2.35 -0.26
C SER A 70 28.34 -2.60 0.81
N LEU A 71 29.46 -1.90 0.68
CA LEU A 71 30.60 -1.99 1.61
C LEU A 71 30.24 -1.51 3.03
N ASP A 72 29.28 -0.60 3.14
CA ASP A 72 28.75 -0.03 4.38
C ASP A 72 27.60 -0.84 5.00
N GLN A 73 27.37 -2.06 4.51
CA GLN A 73 26.28 -2.95 4.90
C GLN A 73 24.87 -2.41 4.63
N ASN A 74 24.73 -1.36 3.81
CA ASN A 74 23.45 -0.99 3.24
C ASN A 74 23.01 -2.03 2.20
N THR A 75 21.71 -2.30 2.17
CA THR A 75 21.06 -3.27 1.25
C THR A 75 20.12 -2.58 0.26
N VAL A 76 20.01 -1.26 0.32
CA VAL A 76 19.22 -0.45 -0.61
C VAL A 76 19.98 -0.30 -1.92
N ASP A 77 19.29 -0.58 -3.02
CA ASP A 77 19.75 -0.28 -4.37
C ASP A 77 18.93 0.87 -4.92
N GLN A 78 19.54 2.05 -5.04
CA GLN A 78 18.84 3.27 -5.46
C GLN A 78 18.21 3.16 -6.85
N GLN A 79 18.88 2.47 -7.80
CA GLN A 79 18.36 2.35 -9.16
C GLN A 79 17.12 1.47 -9.21
N VAL A 80 17.17 0.35 -8.47
CA VAL A 80 16.02 -0.57 -8.34
C VAL A 80 14.86 0.10 -7.61
N GLU A 81 15.12 0.81 -6.51
CA GLU A 81 14.06 1.50 -5.77
C GLU A 81 13.40 2.61 -6.60
N LEU A 82 14.19 3.37 -7.36
CA LEU A 82 13.67 4.39 -8.27
C LEU A 82 12.82 3.77 -9.38
N ALA A 83 13.27 2.68 -10.00
CA ALA A 83 12.50 1.97 -11.01
C ALA A 83 11.14 1.51 -10.47
N LYS A 84 11.13 0.84 -9.31
CA LYS A 84 9.89 0.40 -8.63
C LYS A 84 8.98 1.56 -8.26
N TYR A 85 9.54 2.68 -7.84
CA TYR A 85 8.79 3.87 -7.51
C TYR A 85 8.07 4.42 -8.75
N THR A 86 8.79 4.56 -9.87
CA THR A 86 8.21 5.03 -11.14
C THR A 86 7.17 4.07 -11.70
N GLU A 87 7.37 2.75 -11.58
CA GLU A 87 6.40 1.73 -11.98
C GLU A 87 5.08 1.88 -11.22
N ASN A 88 5.16 2.09 -9.90
CA ASN A 88 3.99 2.33 -9.07
C ASN A 88 3.27 3.64 -9.40
N GLU A 89 4.00 4.71 -9.73
CA GLU A 89 3.39 5.97 -10.20
C GLU A 89 2.62 5.77 -11.51
N ILE A 90 3.19 5.06 -12.48
CA ILE A 90 2.52 4.75 -13.75
C ILE A 90 1.24 3.92 -13.51
N HIS A 91 1.32 2.90 -12.64
CA HIS A 91 0.16 2.09 -12.28
C HIS A 91 -0.93 2.90 -11.59
N PHE A 92 -0.55 3.82 -10.70
CA PHE A 92 -1.48 4.71 -10.00
C PHE A 92 -2.22 5.61 -10.99
N GLU A 93 -1.50 6.26 -11.91
CA GLU A 93 -2.10 7.13 -12.92
C GLU A 93 -3.07 6.37 -13.85
N ALA A 94 -2.68 5.16 -14.27
CA ALA A 94 -3.53 4.28 -15.06
C ALA A 94 -4.80 3.85 -14.29
N ALA A 95 -4.67 3.55 -12.99
CA ALA A 95 -5.80 3.21 -12.13
C ALA A 95 -6.77 4.39 -11.98
N PHE A 96 -6.25 5.59 -11.78
CA PHE A 96 -7.06 6.81 -11.65
C PHE A 96 -7.80 7.14 -12.94
N THR A 97 -7.13 7.01 -14.08
CA THR A 97 -7.75 7.20 -15.41
C THR A 97 -8.92 6.23 -15.61
N ARG A 98 -8.76 4.95 -15.26
CA ARG A 98 -9.83 3.94 -15.34
C ARG A 98 -10.99 4.26 -14.40
N LEU A 99 -10.69 4.66 -13.17
CA LEU A 99 -11.70 5.02 -12.17
C LEU A 99 -12.55 6.21 -12.64
N ASN A 100 -11.89 7.25 -13.17
CA ASN A 100 -12.57 8.43 -13.73
C ASN A 100 -13.49 8.05 -14.91
N GLY A 101 -13.02 7.17 -15.79
CA GLY A 101 -13.84 6.62 -16.88
C GLY A 101 -15.07 5.86 -16.37
N SER A 102 -14.88 5.03 -15.34
CA SER A 102 -15.96 4.25 -14.71
C SER A 102 -17.01 5.17 -14.05
N PHE A 103 -16.56 6.21 -13.35
CA PHE A 103 -17.45 7.19 -12.72
C PHE A 103 -18.26 7.98 -13.75
N LYS A 104 -17.62 8.45 -14.83
CA LYS A 104 -18.32 9.10 -15.95
C LYS A 104 -19.34 8.16 -16.59
N GLY A 105 -18.99 6.89 -16.77
CA GLY A 105 -19.90 5.86 -17.28
C GLY A 105 -21.12 5.65 -16.38
N LEU A 106 -20.91 5.58 -15.06
CA LEU A 106 -21.99 5.46 -14.09
C LEU A 106 -22.92 6.69 -14.08
N ILE A 107 -22.35 7.90 -14.12
CA ILE A 107 -23.14 9.13 -14.23
C ILE A 107 -23.97 9.13 -15.51
N LYS A 108 -23.37 8.75 -16.64
CA LYS A 108 -24.05 8.69 -17.93
C LYS A 108 -25.25 7.72 -17.88
N ALA A 109 -25.03 6.51 -17.34
CA ALA A 109 -26.09 5.51 -17.16
C ALA A 109 -27.21 6.00 -16.23
N LEU A 110 -26.87 6.72 -15.16
CA LEU A 110 -27.86 7.26 -14.21
C LEU A 110 -28.66 8.43 -14.80
N ARG A 111 -28.07 9.19 -15.74
CA ARG A 111 -28.73 10.28 -16.46
C ARG A 111 -29.58 9.80 -17.65
N GLY A 112 -29.32 8.60 -18.16
CA GLY A 112 -30.07 7.99 -19.25
C GLY A 112 -29.63 8.41 -20.66
N GLU A 113 -28.39 8.88 -20.81
CA GLU A 113 -27.76 9.22 -22.10
C GLU A 113 -26.90 8.06 -22.66
#